data_AF-A0A0Q3FT36-F1
#
_entry.id   AF-A0A0Q3FT36-F1
#
_cell.length_a   1.000
_cell.length_b   1.000
_cell.length_c   1.000
_cell.angle_alpha   90.00
_cell.angle_beta   90.00
_cell.angle_gamma   90.00
#
_symmetry.space_group_name_H-M   'P 1'
#
loop_
_entity.id
_entity.type
_entity.pdbx_description
1 polymer ?
#
loop_
_entity_poly.entity_id
_entity_poly.type
_entity_poly.pdbx_seq_one_letter_code
_entity_poly.pdbx_strand_id
1 'polypeptide(L)'
;MSTPGVDAIHIDDFEATSPVKAGHMKRPIGKKAKKERQRRGKNVTSLEDSNVVMALDVMFSKRTELEEARDMARETSRQAREMARETARQAREDAREASKKFEFEERKMEMDIMNKDLSSLDDDQKEYYKMIRHDIIDRRSKRSI
;
A
#
# COMPACT_ATOMS: atom_id res chain seq x y z
N MET A 1 7.69 -70.54 18.70
CA MET A 1 7.83 -71.73 19.57
C MET A 1 8.33 -71.27 20.92
N SER A 2 7.69 -71.78 21.97
CA SER A 2 7.75 -71.38 23.37
C SER A 2 9.09 -71.58 24.08
N THR A 3 9.20 -70.91 25.23
CA THR A 3 10.22 -70.84 26.31
C THR A 3 10.71 -72.19 26.86
N PRO A 4 11.80 -72.24 27.66
CA PRO A 4 11.70 -72.09 29.14
C PRO A 4 12.86 -71.23 29.72
N GLY A 5 12.82 -70.64 30.92
CA GLY A 5 12.19 -71.06 32.16
C GLY A 5 13.27 -71.58 33.14
N VAL A 6 13.67 -70.70 34.07
CA VAL A 6 14.12 -70.89 35.49
C VAL A 6 14.90 -72.16 35.85
N ASP A 7 16.02 -72.03 36.59
CA ASP A 7 16.21 -72.77 37.85
C ASP A 7 17.38 -72.25 38.70
N ALA A 8 17.10 -72.14 39.99
CA ALA A 8 17.97 -71.67 41.06
C ALA A 8 18.80 -72.82 41.63
N ILE A 9 20.05 -72.57 42.02
CA ILE A 9 20.76 -73.42 42.98
C ILE A 9 21.50 -72.55 44.01
N HIS A 10 21.15 -72.83 45.26
CA HIS A 10 21.60 -72.35 46.55
C HIS A 10 23.07 -72.75 46.83
N ILE A 11 23.79 -72.01 47.69
CA ILE A 11 24.77 -72.51 48.71
C ILE A 11 25.23 -71.29 49.54
N ASP A 12 24.58 -71.14 50.70
CA ASP A 12 25.08 -71.03 52.08
C ASP A 12 26.31 -70.18 52.46
N ASP A 13 26.03 -69.33 53.45
CA ASP A 13 26.75 -69.07 54.70
C ASP A 13 28.16 -68.46 54.68
N PHE A 14 28.21 -67.17 55.01
CA PHE A 14 29.13 -66.72 56.06
C PHE A 14 28.50 -65.62 56.92
N GLU A 15 28.18 -65.99 58.16
CA GLU A 15 27.85 -65.09 59.26
C GLU A 15 28.93 -64.02 59.45
N ALA A 16 28.51 -62.77 59.58
CA ALA A 16 29.13 -61.81 60.49
C ALA A 16 28.13 -60.69 60.82
N THR A 17 27.33 -60.92 61.86
CA THR A 17 26.96 -59.97 62.91
C THR A 17 26.71 -58.48 62.54
N SER A 18 25.43 -58.12 62.59
CA SER A 18 24.88 -56.77 62.88
C SER A 18 25.46 -56.19 64.18
N PRO A 19 25.50 -54.85 64.39
CA PRO A 19 24.31 -54.20 64.94
C PRO A 19 23.96 -52.83 64.33
N VAL A 20 22.70 -52.71 63.92
CA VAL A 20 21.71 -51.75 64.45
C VAL A 20 22.05 -50.23 64.44
N LYS A 21 21.29 -49.54 63.55
CA LYS A 21 20.66 -48.22 63.68
C LYS A 21 21.51 -47.03 64.16
N ALA A 22 21.91 -46.19 63.20
CA ALA A 22 22.24 -44.79 63.42
C ALA A 22 21.33 -43.91 62.54
N GLY A 23 20.70 -42.91 63.16
CA GLY A 23 19.60 -42.11 62.60
C GLY A 23 19.89 -41.45 61.26
N HIS A 24 18.83 -41.26 60.47
CA HIS A 24 18.85 -40.60 59.17
C HIS A 24 19.13 -39.09 59.30
N MET A 25 20.36 -38.72 59.67
CA MET A 25 20.91 -37.42 59.31
C MET A 25 21.22 -37.49 57.81
N LYS A 26 20.37 -36.84 56.98
CA LYS A 26 20.60 -36.72 55.54
C LYS A 26 22.02 -36.17 55.31
N ARG A 27 22.85 -36.91 54.56
CA ARG A 27 24.19 -36.44 54.16
C ARG A 27 24.05 -35.11 53.42
N PRO A 28 24.86 -34.08 53.73
CA PRO A 28 24.81 -32.82 53.01
C PRO A 28 25.14 -33.04 51.54
N ILE A 29 24.32 -32.47 50.66
CA ILE A 29 24.52 -32.57 49.21
C ILE A 29 25.91 -32.04 48.88
N GLY A 30 26.78 -32.93 48.39
CA GLY A 30 28.14 -32.59 48.05
C GLY A 30 28.20 -31.48 47.01
N LYS A 31 29.24 -30.63 47.11
CA LYS A 31 29.47 -29.49 46.22
C LYS A 31 29.39 -29.87 44.72
N LYS A 32 29.68 -31.13 44.37
CA LYS A 32 29.59 -31.66 43.00
C LYS A 32 28.15 -31.71 42.44
N ALA A 33 27.18 -32.18 43.21
CA ALA A 33 25.77 -32.26 42.76
C ALA A 33 25.13 -30.86 42.61
N LYS A 34 25.49 -29.91 43.47
CA LYS A 34 25.07 -28.50 43.33
C LYS A 34 25.66 -27.84 42.07
N LYS A 35 26.94 -28.12 41.77
CA LYS A 35 27.62 -27.60 40.57
C LYS A 35 27.09 -28.22 39.28
N GLU A 36 26.70 -29.50 39.30
CA GLU A 36 26.10 -30.18 38.16
C GLU A 36 24.69 -29.65 37.84
N ARG A 37 23.86 -29.43 38.87
CA ARG A 37 22.54 -28.79 38.69
C ARG A 37 22.63 -27.36 38.17
N GLN A 38 23.65 -26.59 38.58
CA GLN A 38 23.94 -25.27 38.01
C GLN A 38 24.44 -25.32 36.55
N ARG A 39 25.08 -26.41 36.12
CA ARG A 39 25.54 -26.56 34.74
C ARG A 39 24.41 -26.93 33.77
N ARG A 40 23.42 -27.69 34.23
CA ARG A 40 22.25 -28.05 33.41
C ARG A 40 21.21 -26.93 33.26
N GLY A 41 21.30 -25.87 34.07
CA GLY A 41 20.39 -24.72 34.04
C GLY A 41 20.90 -23.48 33.31
N LYS A 42 22.03 -23.57 32.59
CA LYS A 42 22.55 -22.43 31.80
C LYS A 42 21.86 -22.39 30.45
N ASN A 43 20.82 -21.58 30.40
CA ASN A 43 20.18 -20.92 29.26
C ASN A 43 20.57 -21.50 27.89
N VAL A 44 19.70 -22.31 27.32
CA VAL A 44 19.53 -22.29 25.87
C VAL A 44 18.96 -20.89 25.59
N THR A 45 19.81 -19.92 25.28
CA THR A 45 19.33 -18.68 24.66
C THR A 45 18.57 -19.11 23.42
N SER A 46 17.27 -18.83 23.36
CA SER A 46 16.48 -19.16 22.18
C SER A 46 17.17 -18.54 20.96
N LEU A 47 17.08 -19.19 19.80
CA LEU A 47 17.68 -18.63 18.58
C LEU A 47 17.13 -17.22 18.30
N GLU A 48 15.90 -16.95 18.72
CA GLU A 48 15.23 -15.65 18.66
C GLU A 48 15.85 -14.59 19.59
N ASP A 49 16.41 -14.97 20.74
CA ASP A 49 17.14 -14.07 21.66
C ASP A 49 18.59 -13.79 21.22
N SER A 50 19.02 -14.36 20.09
CA SER A 50 20.35 -14.10 19.55
C SER A 50 20.44 -12.66 19.05
N ASN A 51 21.41 -11.90 19.57
CA ASN A 51 21.69 -10.52 19.14
C ASN A 51 21.82 -10.37 17.62
N VAL A 52 22.30 -11.42 16.93
CA VAL A 52 22.43 -11.43 15.46
C VAL A 52 21.05 -11.47 14.78
N VAL A 53 20.12 -12.27 15.30
CA VAL A 53 18.75 -12.40 14.75
C VAL A 53 17.98 -11.10 14.96
N MET A 54 18.04 -10.51 16.15
CA MET A 54 17.44 -9.20 16.43
C MET A 54 18.01 -8.09 15.55
N ALA A 55 19.34 -8.07 15.34
CA ALA A 55 19.97 -7.05 14.48
C ALA A 55 19.55 -7.20 13.01
N LEU A 56 19.43 -8.42 12.51
CA LEU A 56 18.94 -8.68 11.17
C LEU A 56 17.47 -8.28 11.01
N ASP A 57 16.62 -8.62 11.98
CA ASP A 57 15.20 -8.24 11.98
C ASP A 57 15.02 -6.72 11.89
N VAL A 58 15.72 -5.97 12.75
CA VAL A 58 15.73 -4.49 12.72
C VAL A 58 16.19 -3.95 11.35
N MET A 59 17.19 -4.57 10.72
CA MET A 59 17.67 -4.15 9.40
C MET A 59 16.63 -4.41 8.30
N PHE A 60 15.94 -5.55 8.36
CA PHE A 60 14.87 -5.88 7.41
C PHE A 60 13.66 -4.96 7.60
N SER A 61 13.21 -4.71 8.83
CA SER A 61 12.11 -3.78 9.10
C SER A 61 12.41 -2.36 8.61
N LYS A 62 13.63 -1.86 8.86
CA LYS A 62 14.05 -0.54 8.33
C LYS A 62 14.06 -0.50 6.80
N ARG A 63 14.46 -1.60 6.17
CA ARG A 63 14.47 -1.71 4.71
C ARG A 63 13.04 -1.72 4.15
N THR A 64 12.12 -2.47 4.75
CA THR A 64 10.72 -2.51 4.32
C THR A 64 10.03 -1.17 4.51
N GLU A 65 10.21 -0.52 5.67
CA GLU A 65 9.66 0.81 5.93
C GLU A 65 10.15 1.85 4.90
N LEU A 66 11.44 1.82 4.55
CA LEU A 66 12.01 2.73 3.55
C LEU A 66 11.46 2.45 2.15
N GLU A 67 11.29 1.17 1.80
CA GLU A 67 10.72 0.77 0.52
C GLU A 67 9.25 1.18 0.39
N GLU A 68 8.45 0.97 1.43
CA GLU A 68 7.06 1.42 1.51
C GLU A 68 6.96 2.95 1.43
N ALA A 69 7.80 3.69 2.16
CA ALA A 69 7.84 5.14 2.10
C ALA A 69 8.19 5.64 0.69
N ARG A 70 9.13 4.97 0.01
CA ARG A 70 9.51 5.29 -1.36
C ARG A 70 8.39 5.03 -2.35
N ASP A 71 7.66 3.93 -2.20
CA ASP A 71 6.55 3.60 -3.07
C ASP A 71 5.34 4.50 -2.82
N MET A 72 5.05 4.87 -1.58
CA MET A 72 4.08 5.93 -1.27
C MET A 72 4.46 7.27 -1.90
N ALA A 73 5.74 7.68 -1.83
CA ALA A 73 6.21 8.91 -2.47
C ALA A 73 6.08 8.87 -4.00
N ARG A 74 6.31 7.70 -4.62
CA ARG A 74 6.12 7.51 -6.06
C ARG A 74 4.65 7.55 -6.44
N GLU A 75 3.79 6.91 -5.66
CA GLU A 75 2.36 6.84 -5.92
C GLU A 75 1.70 8.22 -5.78
N THR A 76 2.01 8.95 -4.72
CA THR A 76 1.56 10.35 -4.55
C THR A 76 2.03 11.25 -5.70
N SER A 77 3.26 11.08 -6.18
CA SER A 77 3.76 11.81 -7.36
C SER A 77 3.00 11.45 -8.64
N ARG A 78 2.66 10.16 -8.84
CA ARG A 78 1.86 9.70 -9.98
C ARG A 78 0.44 10.27 -9.94
N GLN A 79 -0.21 10.20 -8.78
CA GLN A 79 -1.55 10.76 -8.58
C GLN A 79 -1.57 12.26 -8.84
N ALA A 80 -0.61 13.01 -8.31
CA ALA A 80 -0.49 14.45 -8.58
C ALA A 80 -0.35 14.75 -10.08
N ARG A 81 0.42 13.94 -10.81
CA ARG A 81 0.57 14.08 -12.27
C ARG A 81 -0.71 13.72 -13.02
N GLU A 82 -1.46 12.73 -12.56
CA GLU A 82 -2.74 12.34 -13.15
C GLU A 82 -3.79 13.43 -12.94
N MET A 83 -3.93 13.96 -11.72
CA MET A 83 -4.80 15.09 -11.41
C MET A 83 -4.45 16.33 -12.26
N ALA A 84 -3.15 16.62 -12.43
CA ALA A 84 -2.71 17.73 -13.29
C ALA A 84 -3.08 17.51 -14.77
N ARG A 85 -3.06 16.26 -15.24
CA ARG A 85 -3.48 15.92 -16.61
C ARG A 85 -5.00 16.02 -16.77
N GLU A 86 -5.75 15.56 -15.79
CA GLU A 86 -7.22 15.63 -15.79
C GLU A 86 -7.71 17.07 -15.77
N THR A 87 -7.16 17.90 -14.87
CA THR A 87 -7.48 19.34 -14.83
C THR A 87 -7.12 20.05 -16.15
N ALA A 88 -5.98 19.71 -16.76
CA ALA A 88 -5.61 20.25 -18.07
C ALA A 88 -6.53 19.77 -19.20
N ARG A 89 -7.07 18.55 -19.13
CA ARG A 89 -8.08 18.05 -20.08
C ARG A 89 -9.40 18.78 -19.90
N GLN A 90 -9.87 18.91 -18.67
CA GLN A 90 -11.10 19.62 -18.34
C GLN A 90 -11.04 21.06 -18.83
N ALA A 91 -9.95 21.79 -18.52
CA ALA A 91 -9.79 23.18 -18.97
C ALA A 91 -9.82 23.32 -20.51
N ARG A 92 -9.28 22.34 -21.25
CA ARG A 92 -9.34 22.33 -22.72
C ARG A 92 -10.74 22.03 -23.23
N GLU A 93 -11.47 21.15 -22.56
CA GLU A 93 -12.85 20.82 -22.90
C GLU A 93 -13.76 22.01 -22.66
N ASP A 94 -13.66 22.64 -21.48
CA ASP A 94 -14.41 23.85 -21.12
C ASP A 94 -14.14 24.98 -22.11
N ALA A 95 -12.88 25.20 -22.50
CA ALA A 95 -12.51 26.20 -23.50
C ALA A 95 -13.11 25.89 -24.89
N ARG A 96 -13.12 24.61 -25.30
CA ARG A 96 -13.75 24.19 -26.55
C ARG A 96 -15.26 24.36 -26.50
N GLU A 97 -15.90 24.03 -25.39
CA GLU A 97 -17.34 24.17 -25.22
C GLU A 97 -17.74 25.65 -25.21
N ALA A 98 -16.99 26.50 -24.50
CA ALA A 98 -17.18 27.95 -24.52
C ALA A 98 -17.05 28.53 -25.93
N SER A 99 -16.03 28.11 -26.69
CA SER A 99 -15.85 28.53 -28.08
C SER A 99 -17.03 28.08 -28.96
N LYS A 100 -17.52 26.85 -28.80
CA LYS A 100 -18.67 26.35 -29.56
C LYS A 100 -19.96 27.09 -29.22
N LYS A 101 -20.19 27.41 -27.94
CA LYS A 101 -21.34 28.19 -27.49
C LYS A 101 -21.32 29.59 -28.10
N PHE A 102 -20.16 30.24 -28.08
CA PHE A 102 -19.98 31.56 -28.70
C PHE A 102 -20.25 31.51 -30.20
N GLU A 103 -19.67 30.54 -30.91
CA GLU A 103 -19.87 30.37 -32.36
C GLU A 103 -21.34 30.08 -32.71
N PHE A 104 -22.01 29.25 -31.90
CA PHE A 104 -23.43 28.94 -32.11
C PHE A 104 -24.31 30.19 -31.92
N GLU A 105 -24.08 30.97 -30.86
CA GLU A 105 -24.84 32.19 -30.60
C GLU A 105 -24.56 33.25 -31.69
N GLU A 106 -23.31 33.39 -32.13
CA GLU A 106 -22.96 34.27 -33.27
C GLU A 106 -23.74 33.86 -34.53
N ARG A 107 -23.69 32.57 -34.91
CA ARG A 107 -24.41 32.08 -36.10
C ARG A 107 -25.91 32.28 -36.00
N LYS A 108 -26.48 32.13 -34.80
CA LYS A 108 -27.91 32.35 -34.54
C LYS A 108 -28.28 33.82 -34.76
N MET A 109 -27.55 34.76 -34.15
CA MET A 109 -27.77 36.19 -34.37
C MET A 109 -27.61 36.59 -35.83
N GLU A 110 -26.59 36.07 -36.52
CA GLU A 110 -26.39 36.32 -37.94
C GLU A 110 -27.55 35.79 -38.78
N MET A 111 -28.08 34.60 -38.45
CA MET A 111 -29.23 34.03 -39.13
C MET A 111 -30.50 34.87 -38.91
N ASP A 112 -30.72 35.36 -37.70
CA ASP A 112 -31.83 36.27 -37.39
C ASP A 112 -31.74 37.55 -38.22
N ILE A 113 -30.55 38.12 -38.37
CA ILE A 113 -30.29 39.29 -39.22
C ILE A 113 -30.54 39.00 -40.71
N MET A 114 -30.05 37.86 -41.20
CA MET A 114 -30.21 37.43 -42.59
C MET A 114 -31.68 37.16 -42.94
N ASN A 115 -32.45 36.62 -42.02
CA ASN A 115 -33.85 36.24 -42.22
C ASN A 115 -34.85 37.36 -41.90
N LYS A 116 -34.41 38.46 -41.29
CA LYS A 116 -35.27 39.60 -40.96
C LYS A 116 -36.02 40.12 -42.21
N ASP A 117 -37.33 40.25 -42.15
CA ASP A 117 -38.03 40.95 -43.22
C ASP A 117 -37.76 42.46 -43.12
N LEU A 118 -37.32 43.05 -44.23
CA LEU A 118 -36.98 44.46 -44.35
C LEU A 118 -38.13 45.29 -44.97
N SER A 119 -39.20 44.64 -45.42
CA SER A 119 -40.31 45.30 -46.11
C SER A 119 -41.03 46.34 -45.23
N SER A 120 -41.10 46.07 -43.92
CA SER A 120 -41.79 46.89 -42.93
C SER A 120 -40.93 47.97 -42.27
N LEU A 121 -39.64 48.04 -42.59
CA LEU A 121 -38.70 48.99 -42.00
C LEU A 121 -38.66 50.31 -42.79
N ASP A 122 -38.12 51.35 -42.16
CA ASP A 122 -37.77 52.60 -42.86
C ASP A 122 -36.50 52.43 -43.71
N ASP A 123 -36.19 53.39 -44.58
CA ASP A 123 -35.11 53.25 -45.55
C ASP A 123 -33.72 53.23 -44.90
N ASP A 124 -33.52 54.00 -43.82
CA ASP A 124 -32.27 54.03 -43.05
C ASP A 124 -32.02 52.67 -42.37
N GLN A 125 -33.04 52.08 -41.76
CA GLN A 125 -32.97 50.75 -41.16
C GLN A 125 -32.72 49.67 -42.21
N LYS A 126 -33.37 49.76 -43.38
CA LYS A 126 -33.11 48.84 -44.50
C LYS A 126 -31.65 48.89 -44.92
N GLU A 127 -31.08 50.08 -45.07
CA GLU A 127 -29.68 50.25 -45.46
C GLU A 127 -28.74 49.67 -44.40
N TYR A 128 -28.99 49.96 -43.12
CA TYR A 128 -28.25 49.39 -42.00
C TYR A 128 -28.23 47.86 -42.04
N TYR A 129 -29.39 47.22 -42.18
CA TYR A 129 -29.46 45.76 -42.21
C TYR A 129 -28.84 45.17 -43.48
N LYS A 130 -28.94 45.84 -44.63
CA LYS A 130 -28.26 45.42 -45.87
C LYS A 130 -26.74 45.45 -45.71
N MET A 131 -26.20 46.51 -45.12
CA MET A 131 -24.77 46.63 -44.83
C MET A 131 -24.29 45.48 -43.93
N ILE A 132 -24.99 45.22 -42.83
CA ILE A 132 -24.61 44.13 -41.92
C ILE A 132 -24.71 42.75 -42.59
N ARG A 133 -25.72 42.52 -43.44
CA ARG A 133 -25.82 41.26 -44.20
C ARG A 133 -24.61 41.05 -45.11
N HIS A 134 -24.16 42.10 -45.79
CA HIS A 134 -22.94 42.03 -46.60
C HIS A 134 -21.73 41.66 -45.75
N ASP A 135 -21.55 42.31 -44.60
CA ASP A 135 -20.45 42.00 -43.67
C ASP A 135 -20.51 40.55 -43.16
N ILE A 136 -21.71 40.02 -42.88
CA ILE A 136 -21.92 38.63 -42.48
C ILE A 136 -21.51 37.67 -43.62
N ILE A 137 -21.96 37.94 -44.85
CA ILE A 137 -21.65 37.12 -46.03
C ILE A 137 -20.13 37.10 -46.26
N ASP A 138 -19.47 38.26 -46.19
CA ASP A 138 -18.03 38.38 -46.37
C ASP A 138 -17.24 37.64 -45.29
N ARG A 139 -17.66 37.77 -44.02
CA ARG A 139 -17.04 37.03 -42.91
C ARG A 139 -17.21 35.52 -43.08
N ARG A 140 -18.38 35.05 -43.51
CA ARG A 140 -18.64 33.62 -43.78
C ARG A 140 -17.82 33.10 -44.94
N SER A 141 -17.70 33.87 -46.02
CA SER A 141 -16.87 33.52 -47.17
C SER A 141 -15.41 33.30 -46.76
N LYS A 142 -14.85 34.21 -45.94
CA LYS A 142 -13.48 34.10 -45.42
C LYS A 142 -13.25 32.91 -44.48
N ARG A 143 -14.27 32.47 -43.73
CA ARG A 143 -14.20 31.29 -42.84
C ARG A 143 -14.33 29.96 -43.59
N SER A 144 -14.80 29.97 -44.85
CA SER A 144 -15.04 28.76 -45.65
C SER A 144 -13.81 28.28 -46.42
N ILE A 145 -12.67 28.97 -46.31
CA ILE A 145 -11.38 28.67 -46.92
C ILE A 145 -10.46 28.10 -45.85
#